data_AF-X1VD95-F1
#
_entry.id   AF-X1VD95-F1
#
_cell.length_a   1.000
_cell.length_b   1.000
_cell.length_c   1.000
_cell.angle_alpha   90.00
_cell.angle_beta   90.00
_cell.angle_gamma   90.00
#
_symmetry.space_group_name_H-M   'P 1'
#
loop_
_entity.id
_entity.type
_entity.pdbx_description
1 polymer ?
#
loop_
_entity_poly.entity_id
_entity_poly.type
_entity_poly.pdbx_seq_one_letter_code
_entity_poly.pdbx_strand_id
1 'polypeptide(L)'
;MLYEIEVTNKKGEGIFRAKHYFEAEKERTVFTDEEGFKELKACRNLVLKIFYKCPYCKKRYDKKRGLYTHINMTHPEHAHTI
;
A
#
# COMPACT_ATOMS: atom_id res chain seq x y z
N MET A 1 2.15 11.43 0.39
CA MET A 1 2.31 10.15 1.12
C MET A 1 2.75 9.10 0.12
N LEU A 2 3.78 8.31 0.43
CA LEU A 2 4.20 7.19 -0.42
C LEU A 2 3.46 5.93 0.04
N TYR A 3 2.70 5.33 -0.85
CA TYR A 3 1.94 4.11 -0.60
C TYR A 3 2.74 2.89 -1.02
N GLU A 4 2.83 1.90 -0.14
CA GLU A 4 3.34 0.56 -0.45
C GLU A 4 2.13 -0.36 -0.64
N ILE A 5 1.96 -0.92 -1.84
CA ILE A 5 0.75 -1.64 -2.24
C ILE A 5 1.13 -2.96 -2.90
N GLU A 6 0.59 -4.06 -2.40
CA GLU A 6 0.54 -5.33 -3.14
C GLU A 6 -0.67 -5.30 -4.08
N VAL A 7 -0.40 -5.49 -5.36
CA VAL A 7 -1.38 -5.44 -6.44
C VAL A 7 -1.46 -6.81 -7.09
N THR A 8 -2.65 -7.40 -7.11
CA THR A 8 -2.93 -8.62 -7.88
C THR A 8 -3.81 -8.28 -9.07
N ASN A 9 -3.34 -8.61 -10.28
CA ASN A 9 -4.17 -8.48 -11.47
C ASN A 9 -5.07 -9.72 -11.61
N LYS A 10 -6.38 -9.55 -11.47
CA LYS A 10 -7.37 -10.62 -11.64
C LYS A 10 -7.92 -10.69 -13.07
N LYS A 11 -7.41 -9.87 -13.99
CA LYS A 11 -7.68 -9.99 -15.41
C LYS A 11 -6.79 -11.09 -15.98
N GLY A 12 -7.36 -11.94 -16.84
CA GLY A 12 -6.63 -12.99 -17.57
C GLY A 12 -5.65 -12.47 -18.62
N GLU A 13 -5.36 -11.17 -18.64
CA GLU A 13 -4.38 -10.52 -19.52
C GLU A 13 -3.67 -9.39 -18.80
N GLY A 14 -2.56 -8.91 -19.37
CA GLY A 14 -1.77 -7.81 -18.82
C GLY A 14 -2.55 -6.50 -18.71
N ILE A 15 -2.26 -5.73 -17.66
CA ILE A 15 -2.82 -4.39 -17.44
C ILE A 15 -1.69 -3.40 -17.25
N PHE A 16 -1.73 -2.28 -17.98
CA PHE A 16 -0.89 -1.12 -17.72
C PHE A 16 -1.68 -0.02 -17.00
N ARG A 17 -1.28 0.36 -15.79
CA ARG A 17 -1.89 1.40 -14.95
C ARG A 17 -0.87 2.06 -14.03
N ALA A 18 -1.04 3.35 -13.75
CA ALA A 18 -0.18 4.13 -12.86
C ALA A 18 1.31 3.99 -13.22
N LYS A 19 1.62 3.95 -14.53
CA LYS A 19 2.98 3.72 -15.07
C LYS A 19 3.57 2.33 -14.73
N HIS A 20 2.75 1.39 -14.27
CA HIS A 20 3.13 0.02 -13.96
C HIS A 20 2.43 -0.98 -14.88
N TYR A 21 3.18 -2.00 -15.30
CA TYR A 21 2.61 -3.19 -15.94
C TYR A 21 2.37 -4.29 -14.90
N PHE A 22 1.16 -4.84 -14.91
CA PHE A 22 0.72 -5.95 -14.09
C PHE A 22 0.43 -7.14 -14.99
N GLU A 23 1.24 -8.19 -14.88
CA GLU A 23 1.01 -9.46 -15.59
C GLU A 23 -0.31 -10.11 -15.15
N ALA A 24 -0.93 -10.89 -16.03
CA ALA A 24 -2.16 -11.62 -15.73
C ALA A 24 -1.96 -12.54 -14.51
N GLU A 25 -2.91 -12.50 -13.58
CA GLU A 25 -2.98 -13.40 -12.41
C GLU A 25 -1.77 -13.39 -11.47
N LYS A 26 -0.86 -12.43 -11.61
CA LYS A 26 0.32 -12.27 -10.75
C LYS A 26 0.14 -11.17 -9.71
N GLU A 27 0.85 -11.34 -8.60
CA GLU A 27 1.01 -10.33 -7.56
C GLU A 27 2.30 -9.54 -7.76
N ARG A 28 2.26 -8.24 -7.46
CA ARG A 28 3.41 -7.34 -7.47
C ARG A 28 3.29 -6.29 -6.38
N THR A 29 4.39 -6.01 -5.68
CA THR A 29 4.49 -4.81 -4.84
C THR A 29 4.85 -3.59 -5.68
N VAL A 30 4.10 -2.50 -5.53
CA VAL A 30 4.39 -1.19 -6.14
C VAL A 30 4.45 -0.11 -5.08
N PHE A 31 5.26 0.91 -5.36
CA PHE A 31 5.37 2.12 -4.56
C PHE A 31 4.84 3.27 -5.39
N THR A 32 3.83 3.96 -4.90
CA THR A 32 3.17 5.02 -5.66
C THR A 32 2.74 6.17 -4.77
N ASP A 33 2.53 7.34 -5.37
CA ASP A 33 2.00 8.52 -4.68
C ASP A 33 0.46 8.45 -4.61
N GLU A 34 -0.16 9.55 -4.16
CA GLU A 34 -1.61 9.60 -4.03
C GLU A 34 -2.33 9.52 -5.39
N GLU A 35 -1.75 10.08 -6.45
CA GLU A 35 -2.35 10.06 -7.78
C GLU A 35 -2.35 8.65 -8.36
N GLY A 36 -1.19 7.98 -8.33
CA GLY A 36 -1.10 6.59 -8.78
C GLY A 36 -1.92 5.64 -7.91
N PHE A 37 -2.04 5.90 -6.59
CA PHE A 37 -2.95 5.12 -5.74
C PHE A 37 -4.41 5.24 -6.19
N LYS A 38 -4.89 6.47 -6.48
CA LYS A 38 -6.25 6.69 -6.98
C LYS A 38 -6.47 5.97 -8.32
N GLU A 39 -5.48 6.02 -9.21
CA GLU A 39 -5.57 5.34 -10.51
C GLU A 39 -5.65 3.81 -10.37
N LEU A 40 -4.78 3.21 -9.53
CA LEU A 40 -4.81 1.77 -9.26
C LEU A 40 -6.14 1.37 -8.63
N LYS A 41 -6.65 2.16 -7.67
CA LYS A 41 -7.91 1.90 -6.96
C LYS A 41 -9.12 2.01 -7.88
N ALA A 42 -9.06 2.81 -8.94
CA ALA A 42 -10.12 2.91 -9.93
C ALA A 42 -10.21 1.68 -10.85
N CYS A 43 -9.16 0.85 -10.92
CA CYS A 43 -9.15 -0.35 -11.76
C CYS A 43 -9.77 -1.54 -11.02
N ARG A 44 -11.01 -1.91 -11.38
CA ARG A 44 -11.76 -3.01 -10.75
C ARG A 44 -11.12 -4.39 -10.87
N ASN A 45 -10.24 -4.57 -11.86
CA ASN A 45 -9.52 -5.81 -12.08
C ASN A 45 -8.25 -5.95 -11.23
N LEU A 46 -7.85 -4.89 -10.52
CA LEU A 46 -6.72 -4.90 -9.61
C LEU A 46 -7.22 -5.03 -8.17
N VAL A 47 -6.75 -6.06 -7.48
CA VAL A 47 -6.95 -6.21 -6.04
C VAL A 47 -5.77 -5.55 -5.34
N LEU A 48 -6.04 -4.58 -4.47
CA LEU A 48 -5.02 -3.80 -3.78
C LEU A 48 -4.98 -4.15 -2.29
N LYS A 49 -3.78 -4.40 -1.78
CA LYS A 49 -3.50 -4.55 -0.35
C LYS A 49 -2.47 -3.51 0.07
N ILE A 50 -2.92 -2.57 0.91
CA ILE A 50 -2.14 -1.38 1.28
C ILE A 50 -1.37 -1.67 2.57
N PHE A 51 -0.09 -1.32 2.59
CA PHE A 51 0.75 -1.40 3.78
C PHE A 51 1.06 -0.03 4.35
N TYR A 52 0.97 0.06 5.66
CA TYR A 52 1.30 1.22 6.45
C TYR A 52 2.62 0.95 7.17
N LYS A 53 3.62 1.79 6.89
CA LYS A 53 4.96 1.63 7.44
C LYS A 53 5.19 2.57 8.61
N CYS A 54 5.77 2.05 9.68
CA CYS A 54 6.22 2.87 10.79
C CYS A 54 7.41 3.74 10.36
N PRO A 55 7.33 5.07 10.51
CA PRO A 55 8.45 5.94 10.13
C PRO A 55 9.67 5.76 11.04
N TYR A 56 9.49 5.27 12.26
CA TYR A 56 10.54 5.14 13.28
C TYR A 56 11.30 3.82 13.20
N CYS A 57 10.58 2.68 13.13
CA CYS A 57 11.21 1.35 13.11
C CYS A 57 11.02 0.58 11.79
N LYS A 58 10.39 1.19 10.78
CA LYS A 58 10.16 0.62 9.44
C LYS A 58 9.31 -0.67 9.40
N LYS A 59 8.70 -1.09 10.52
CA LYS A 59 7.73 -2.20 10.54
C LYS A 59 6.52 -1.90 9.65
N ARG A 60 6.02 -2.92 8.95
CA ARG A 60 4.86 -2.85 8.05
C ARG A 60 3.61 -3.42 8.72
N TYR A 61 2.48 -2.78 8.48
CA TYR A 61 1.16 -3.16 8.98
C TYR A 61 0.15 -3.14 7.83
N ASP A 62 -0.77 -4.10 7.80
CA ASP A 62 -1.87 -4.18 6.82
C ASP A 62 -3.04 -3.23 7.15
N LYS A 63 -3.05 -2.65 8.35
CA LYS A 63 -4.10 -1.73 8.83
C LYS A 63 -3.51 -0.48 9.46
N LYS A 64 -4.10 0.68 9.15
CA LYS A 64 -3.73 1.97 9.73
C LYS A 64 -3.81 1.96 11.27
N ARG A 65 -4.88 1.37 11.84
CA ARG A 65 -5.03 1.23 13.30
C ARG A 65 -3.91 0.40 13.93
N GLY A 66 -3.44 -0.64 13.25
CA GLY A 66 -2.31 -1.47 13.71
C GLY A 66 -1.03 -0.65 13.82
N LEU A 67 -0.76 0.18 12.80
CA LEU A 67 0.35 1.12 12.83
C LEU A 67 0.23 2.11 14.00
N TYR A 68 -0.92 2.77 14.17
CA TYR A 68 -1.13 3.72 15.28
C TYR A 68 -0.93 3.09 16.65
N THR A 69 -1.50 1.89 16.86
CA THR A 69 -1.35 1.16 18.13
C THR A 69 0.12 0.84 18.39
N HIS A 70 0.84 0.39 17.36
CA HIS A 70 2.27 0.15 17.46
C HIS A 70 3.05 1.42 17.83
N ILE A 71 2.76 2.56 17.20
CA ILE A 71 3.47 3.81 17.50
C ILE A 71 3.18 4.23 18.95
N ASN A 72 1.93 4.20 19.39
CA ASN A 72 1.58 4.58 20.76
C ASN A 72 2.25 3.69 21.82
N MET A 73 2.44 2.40 21.53
CA MET A 73 3.03 1.45 22.49
C MET A 73 4.55 1.35 22.41
N THR A 74 5.13 1.41 21.21
CA THR A 74 6.57 1.18 20.97
C THR A 74 7.36 2.47 20.79
N HIS A 75 6.69 3.55 20.40
CA HIS A 75 7.27 4.88 20.20
C HIS A 75 6.45 5.92 21.00
N PRO A 76 6.37 5.78 22.34
CA PRO A 76 5.56 6.67 23.19
C PRO A 76 5.94 8.15 23.06
N GLU A 77 7.20 8.46 22.74
CA GLU A 77 7.68 9.81 22.42
C GLU A 77 7.02 10.43 21.17
N HIS A 78 6.31 9.61 20.39
CA HIS A 78 5.64 9.99 19.14
C HIS A 78 4.13 9.69 19.14
N ALA A 79 3.56 9.29 20.28
CA ALA A 79 2.16 8.86 20.40
C ALA A 79 1.10 9.94 20.08
N HIS A 80 1.52 11.21 19.94
CA HIS A 80 0.64 12.36 19.71
C HIS A 80 0.92 13.11 18.40
N THR A 81 1.83 12.63 17.55
CA THR A 81 2.41 13.42 16.45
C THR A 81 1.96 12.98 15.05
N ILE A 82 0.92 12.12 14.92
CA ILE A 82 0.51 11.47 13.64
C ILE A 82 -0.98 11.57 13.35
#